data_AF-A0A067FI47-F1
#
_entry.id   AF-A0A067FI47-F1
#
_cell.length_a   1.000
_cell.length_b   1.000
_cell.length_c   1.000
_cell.angle_alpha   90.00
_cell.angle_beta   90.00
_cell.angle_gamma   90.00
#
_symmetry.space_group_name_H-M   'P 1'
#
loop_
_entity.id
_entity.type
_entity.pdbx_description
1 polymer ?
#
loop_
_entity_poly.entity_id
_entity_poly.type
_entity_poly.pdbx_seq_one_letter_code
_entity_poly.pdbx_strand_id
1 'polypeptide(L)'
;MLSLSDFWRRHRRKIFITTGVLGGGYLLYKLYDSQRRIADLDRQQCEHDELLKAQMQAHYEEVQRIADATTLPHAMHYLSIRIAEELDLSPLTDKLLRGKEQPYTLSSSEKLELWDRLKILSFTKLVVALWAVTMVSLYIRVQVNILGRHLYIDTARGLGSSDLPEDADLIDRDDQQKFLASVDYLANYGMQAMISNVQAAADEALKGAEYTSVVDMSFKAAVDALIDEMRVQSGGSLISGMPLAKLVPRVVQMSPSLLAEPSNNRIIQVIRTIPEVELFFTLLYANMSDS
;
A
#
# COMPACT_ATOMS: atom_id res chain seq x y z
N MET A 1 55.04 21.46 -68.04
CA MET A 1 54.12 20.62 -67.26
C MET A 1 54.94 19.88 -66.21
N LEU A 2 54.99 20.38 -64.97
CA LEU A 2 55.77 19.76 -63.88
C LEU A 2 55.03 18.50 -63.41
N SER A 3 55.68 17.34 -63.51
CA SER A 3 55.08 16.03 -63.29
C SER A 3 54.78 15.79 -61.81
N LEU A 4 53.54 15.40 -61.51
CA LEU A 4 53.05 14.98 -60.18
C LEU A 4 53.93 13.89 -59.54
N SER A 5 54.64 13.10 -60.34
CA SER A 5 55.50 12.00 -59.88
C SER A 5 56.74 12.47 -59.10
N ASP A 6 57.34 13.59 -59.48
CA ASP A 6 58.58 14.08 -58.84
C ASP A 6 58.29 14.79 -57.52
N PHE A 7 57.15 15.48 -57.45
CA PHE A 7 56.65 16.07 -56.20
C PHE A 7 56.33 14.99 -55.17
N TRP A 8 55.68 13.90 -55.59
CA TRP A 8 55.34 12.77 -54.72
C TRP A 8 56.57 12.09 -54.14
N ARG A 9 57.61 11.85 -54.96
CA ARG A 9 58.86 11.21 -54.51
C ARG A 9 59.61 12.05 -53.47
N ARG A 10 59.58 13.38 -53.60
CA ARG A 10 60.27 14.31 -52.70
C ARG A 10 59.53 14.55 -51.39
N HIS A 11 58.20 14.44 -51.38
CA HIS A 11 57.36 14.73 -50.22
C HIS A 11 56.71 13.51 -49.53
N ARG A 12 56.93 12.26 -50.01
CA ARG A 12 56.28 11.04 -49.46
C ARG A 12 56.30 10.96 -47.94
N ARG A 13 57.43 11.25 -47.29
CA ARG A 13 57.59 11.15 -45.84
C ARG A 13 56.78 12.21 -45.09
N LYS A 14 56.65 13.41 -45.66
CA LYS A 14 55.84 14.50 -45.10
C LYS A 14 54.35 14.18 -45.23
N ILE A 15 53.93 13.63 -46.37
CA ILE A 15 52.54 13.25 -46.64
C ILE A 15 52.05 12.16 -45.67
N PHE A 16 52.83 11.09 -45.46
CA PHE A 16 52.45 10.04 -44.49
C PHE A 16 52.35 10.57 -43.05
N ILE A 17 53.25 11.48 -42.64
CA ILE A 17 53.20 12.09 -41.30
C ILE A 17 51.94 12.96 -41.17
N THR A 18 51.64 13.80 -42.17
CA THR A 18 50.43 14.64 -42.13
C THR A 18 49.14 13.82 -42.13
N THR A 19 49.07 12.76 -42.95
CA THR A 19 47.91 11.86 -42.99
C THR A 19 47.77 11.08 -41.68
N GLY A 20 48.89 10.65 -41.06
CA GLY A 20 48.89 9.96 -39.78
C GLY A 20 48.45 10.86 -38.62
N VAL A 21 48.89 12.11 -38.58
CA VAL A 21 48.47 13.09 -37.55
C VAL A 21 46.99 13.42 -37.70
N LEU A 22 46.51 13.65 -38.92
CA LEU A 22 45.10 13.94 -39.19
C LEU A 22 44.21 12.71 -38.88
N GLY A 23 44.61 11.52 -39.30
CA GLY A 23 43.87 10.28 -39.04
C GLY A 23 43.86 9.90 -37.55
N GLY A 24 45.00 10.04 -36.87
CA GLY A 24 45.12 9.80 -35.43
C GLY A 24 44.31 10.80 -34.60
N GLY A 25 44.35 12.08 -34.97
CA GLY A 25 43.52 13.12 -34.35
C GLY A 25 42.03 12.87 -34.54
N TYR A 26 41.59 12.45 -35.72
CA TYR A 26 40.20 12.08 -35.98
C TYR A 26 39.76 10.85 -35.17
N LEU A 27 40.60 9.82 -35.08
CA LEU A 27 40.29 8.64 -34.26
C LEU A 27 40.17 8.97 -32.77
N LEU A 28 41.10 9.76 -32.22
CA LEU A 28 41.03 10.24 -30.83
C LEU A 28 39.78 11.09 -30.59
N TYR A 29 39.46 12.00 -31.51
CA TYR A 29 38.24 12.80 -31.45
C TYR A 29 36.99 11.93 -31.47
N LYS A 30 36.93 10.92 -32.36
CA LYS A 30 35.78 10.02 -32.48
C LYS A 30 35.59 9.13 -31.24
N LEU A 31 36.67 8.65 -30.63
CA LEU A 31 36.61 7.91 -29.37
C LEU A 31 36.10 8.79 -28.24
N TYR A 32 36.61 10.02 -28.12
CA TYR A 32 36.14 10.99 -27.14
C TYR A 32 34.67 11.36 -27.33
N ASP A 33 34.24 11.66 -28.56
CA ASP A 33 32.85 11.96 -28.90
C ASP A 33 31.92 10.77 -28.60
N SER A 34 32.35 9.55 -28.89
CA SER A 34 31.57 8.34 -28.57
C SER A 34 31.40 8.13 -27.06
N GLN A 35 32.46 8.32 -26.27
CA GLN A 35 32.40 8.21 -24.80
C GLN A 35 31.50 9.27 -24.20
N ARG A 36 31.58 10.51 -24.72
CA ARG A 36 30.71 11.61 -24.28
C ARG A 36 29.25 11.31 -24.57
N ARG A 37 28.92 10.82 -25.78
CA ARG A 37 27.54 10.47 -26.13
C ARG A 37 26.98 9.36 -25.24
N ILE A 38 27.77 8.34 -24.92
CA ILE A 38 27.33 7.27 -24.00
C ILE A 38 27.06 7.88 -22.62
N ALA A 39 27.98 8.69 -22.09
CA ALA A 39 27.77 9.35 -20.80
C ALA A 39 26.56 10.30 -20.78
N ASP A 40 26.27 10.98 -21.90
CA ASP A 40 25.11 11.87 -22.02
C ASP A 40 23.80 11.06 -22.15
N LEU A 41 23.81 9.91 -22.85
CA LEU A 41 22.68 8.99 -22.91
C LEU A 41 22.40 8.34 -21.53
N ASP A 42 23.45 7.91 -20.82
CA ASP A 42 23.34 7.36 -19.46
C ASP A 42 22.76 8.40 -18.50
N ARG A 43 23.14 9.67 -18.62
CA ARG A 43 22.55 10.78 -17.85
C ARG A 43 21.07 10.97 -18.16
N GLN A 44 20.70 10.98 -19.45
CA GLN A 44 19.30 11.12 -19.85
C GLN A 44 18.44 9.96 -19.36
N GLN A 45 18.95 8.73 -19.41
CA GLN A 45 18.27 7.56 -18.85
C GLN A 45 18.12 7.68 -17.34
N CYS A 46 19.18 8.08 -16.63
CA CYS A 46 19.13 8.28 -15.18
C CYS A 46 18.10 9.36 -14.78
N GLU A 47 18.11 10.50 -15.47
CA GLU A 47 17.14 11.59 -15.24
C GLU A 47 15.70 11.13 -15.52
N HIS A 48 15.48 10.40 -16.63
CA HIS A 48 14.17 9.86 -16.97
C HIS A 48 13.68 8.82 -15.93
N ASP A 49 14.55 7.92 -15.49
CA ASP A 49 14.23 6.91 -14.48
C ASP A 49 13.94 7.52 -13.11
N GLU A 50 14.65 8.60 -12.75
CA GLU A 50 14.36 9.37 -11.53
C GLU A 50 12.99 10.05 -11.62
N LEU A 51 12.64 10.65 -12.76
CA LEU A 51 11.33 11.27 -12.98
C LEU A 51 10.20 10.22 -12.91
N LEU A 52 10.37 9.06 -13.52
CA LEU A 52 9.41 7.96 -13.45
C LEU A 52 9.21 7.50 -12.00
N LYS A 53 10.29 7.31 -11.24
CA LYS A 53 10.22 6.95 -9.81
C LYS A 53 9.48 8.02 -9.00
N ALA A 54 9.79 9.29 -9.21
CA ALA A 54 9.12 10.39 -8.53
C ALA A 54 7.61 10.42 -8.83
N GLN A 55 7.24 10.21 -10.09
CA GLN A 55 5.83 10.15 -10.51
C GLN A 55 5.10 8.94 -9.90
N MET A 56 5.73 7.76 -9.89
CA MET A 56 5.18 6.55 -9.26
C MET A 56 4.96 6.74 -7.76
N GLN A 57 5.93 7.36 -7.08
CA GLN A 57 5.85 7.65 -5.65
C GLN A 57 4.71 8.64 -5.34
N ALA A 58 4.58 9.71 -6.13
CA ALA A 58 3.51 10.69 -5.95
C ALA A 58 2.12 10.06 -6.16
N HIS A 59 1.97 9.18 -7.15
CA HIS A 59 0.72 8.46 -7.39
C HIS A 59 0.41 7.47 -6.25
N TYR A 60 1.42 6.75 -5.77
CA TYR A 60 1.28 5.87 -4.60
C TYR A 60 0.78 6.64 -3.37
N GLU A 61 1.38 7.80 -3.05
CA GLU A 61 0.98 8.63 -1.92
C GLU A 61 -0.47 9.12 -2.04
N GLU A 62 -0.90 9.52 -3.24
CA GLU A 62 -2.28 9.95 -3.48
C GLU A 62 -3.28 8.80 -3.34
N VAL A 63 -2.94 7.61 -3.85
CA VAL A 63 -3.74 6.39 -3.72
C VAL A 63 -3.91 6.00 -2.25
N GLN A 64 -2.82 6.03 -1.46
CA GLN A 64 -2.88 5.76 -0.02
C GLN A 64 -3.73 6.83 0.71
N ARG A 65 -3.58 8.11 0.35
CA ARG A 65 -4.37 9.20 0.91
C ARG A 65 -5.87 9.01 0.67
N ILE A 66 -6.27 8.60 -0.54
CA ILE A 66 -7.67 8.32 -0.87
C ILE A 66 -8.19 7.12 -0.07
N ALA A 67 -7.41 6.02 0.02
CA ALA A 67 -7.75 4.84 0.81
C ALA A 67 -8.09 5.20 2.25
N ASP A 68 -7.21 6.00 2.87
CA ASP A 68 -7.31 6.38 4.28
C ASP A 68 -8.43 7.40 4.53
N ALA A 69 -8.73 8.27 3.57
CA ALA A 69 -9.79 9.27 3.68
C ALA A 69 -11.19 8.72 3.38
N THR A 70 -11.30 7.68 2.56
CA THR A 70 -12.59 7.22 2.03
C THR A 70 -12.87 5.76 2.39
N THR A 71 -12.07 4.82 1.92
CA THR A 71 -12.34 3.38 2.06
C THR A 71 -12.24 2.91 3.51
N LEU A 72 -11.20 3.34 4.23
CA LEU A 72 -10.93 2.91 5.60
C LEU A 72 -12.04 3.32 6.59
N PRO A 73 -12.56 4.57 6.58
CA PRO A 73 -13.69 4.95 7.44
C PRO A 73 -14.94 4.11 7.24
N HIS A 74 -15.30 3.79 5.99
CA HIS A 74 -16.50 3.00 5.70
C HIS A 74 -16.37 1.57 6.25
N ALA A 75 -15.23 0.92 6.03
CA ALA A 75 -14.98 -0.42 6.53
C ALA A 75 -14.92 -0.47 8.07
N MET A 76 -14.32 0.55 8.69
CA MET A 76 -14.27 0.68 10.15
C MET A 76 -15.66 0.87 10.77
N HIS A 77 -16.51 1.68 10.14
CA HIS A 77 -17.89 1.86 10.59
C HIS A 77 -18.67 0.55 10.52
N TYR A 78 -18.56 -0.19 9.41
CA TYR A 78 -19.17 -1.51 9.27
C TYR A 78 -18.68 -2.50 10.34
N LEU A 79 -17.37 -2.54 10.58
CA LEU A 79 -16.77 -3.42 11.59
C LEU A 79 -17.27 -3.09 13.00
N SER A 80 -17.39 -1.80 13.32
CA SER A 80 -17.91 -1.32 14.60
C SER A 80 -19.32 -1.82 14.87
N ILE A 81 -20.22 -1.73 13.87
CA ILE A 81 -21.59 -2.24 13.96
C ILE A 81 -21.59 -3.75 14.22
N ARG A 82 -20.82 -4.52 13.44
CA ARG A 82 -20.78 -5.99 13.56
C ARG A 82 -20.25 -6.45 14.92
N ILE A 83 -19.20 -5.81 15.43
CA ILE A 83 -18.65 -6.12 16.75
C ILE A 83 -19.61 -5.68 17.87
N ALA A 84 -20.35 -4.58 17.69
CA ALA A 84 -21.36 -4.16 18.65
C ALA A 84 -22.53 -5.16 18.73
N GLU A 85 -22.97 -5.70 17.59
CA GLU A 85 -24.05 -6.68 17.49
C GLU A 85 -23.65 -8.07 18.02
N GLU A 86 -22.50 -8.60 17.59
CA GLU A 86 -22.08 -9.96 17.93
C GLU A 86 -21.55 -10.09 19.37
N LEU A 87 -21.03 -9.00 19.95
CA LEU A 87 -20.44 -8.95 21.28
C LEU A 87 -21.14 -7.88 22.14
N ASP A 88 -22.47 -7.90 22.18
CA ASP A 88 -23.27 -6.98 22.98
C ASP A 88 -23.11 -7.26 24.49
N LEU A 89 -22.66 -6.25 25.23
CA LEU A 89 -22.47 -6.29 26.68
C LEU A 89 -23.67 -5.71 27.44
N SER A 90 -24.59 -5.04 26.74
CA SER A 90 -25.80 -4.41 27.28
C SER A 90 -26.68 -5.39 28.07
N PRO A 91 -27.01 -6.61 27.58
CA PRO A 91 -27.90 -7.52 28.31
C PRO A 91 -27.32 -8.02 29.63
N LEU A 92 -25.99 -8.15 29.73
CA LEU A 92 -25.31 -8.54 30.96
C LEU A 92 -25.21 -7.37 31.95
N THR A 93 -24.91 -6.18 31.44
CA THR A 93 -24.82 -4.95 32.22
C THR A 93 -26.17 -4.56 32.82
N ASP A 94 -27.25 -4.66 32.04
CA ASP A 94 -28.63 -4.40 32.48
C ASP A 94 -29.09 -5.39 33.54
N LYS A 95 -28.76 -6.68 33.41
CA LYS A 95 -29.05 -7.69 34.44
C LYS A 95 -28.31 -7.40 35.74
N LEU A 96 -27.05 -6.95 35.65
CA LEU A 96 -26.24 -6.55 36.80
C LEU A 96 -26.76 -5.28 37.48
N LEU A 97 -27.25 -4.30 36.70
CA LEU A 97 -27.86 -3.07 37.21
C LEU A 97 -29.19 -3.36 37.92
N ARG A 98 -30.06 -4.18 37.33
CA ARG A 98 -31.34 -4.61 37.94
C ARG A 98 -31.13 -5.38 39.25
N GLY A 99 -30.11 -6.23 39.32
CA GLY A 99 -29.74 -6.93 40.56
C GLY A 99 -29.13 -6.04 41.65
N LYS A 100 -28.62 -4.86 41.27
CA LYS A 100 -28.14 -3.85 42.23
C LYS A 100 -29.29 -3.02 42.79
N GLU A 101 -30.32 -2.72 41.99
CA GLU A 101 -31.51 -1.98 42.39
C GLU A 101 -32.50 -2.82 43.22
N GLN A 102 -32.52 -4.14 43.02
CA GLN A 102 -33.41 -5.08 43.72
C GLN A 102 -32.60 -6.19 44.42
N PRO A 103 -32.24 -6.04 45.72
CA PRO A 103 -31.35 -6.96 46.43
C PRO A 103 -31.85 -8.40 46.59
N TYR A 104 -33.13 -8.65 46.31
CA TYR A 104 -33.81 -9.95 46.53
C TYR A 104 -33.92 -10.79 45.25
N THR A 105 -33.54 -10.27 44.08
CA THR A 105 -33.78 -10.93 42.78
C THR A 105 -32.60 -11.73 42.24
N LEU A 106 -31.40 -11.56 42.79
CA LEU A 106 -30.18 -12.23 42.32
C LEU A 106 -29.38 -12.78 43.49
N SER A 107 -29.16 -14.10 43.49
CA SER A 107 -28.32 -14.78 44.47
C SER A 107 -26.86 -14.31 44.36
N SER A 108 -26.12 -14.33 45.48
CA SER A 108 -24.68 -13.99 45.48
C SER A 108 -23.86 -14.89 44.53
N SER A 109 -24.31 -16.12 44.30
CA SER A 109 -23.69 -17.05 43.34
C SER A 109 -23.94 -16.62 41.88
N GLU A 110 -25.18 -16.24 41.55
CA GLU A 110 -25.57 -15.80 40.19
C GLU A 110 -24.89 -14.47 39.82
N LYS A 111 -24.78 -13.56 40.79
CA LYS A 111 -24.05 -12.29 40.62
C LYS A 111 -22.57 -12.53 40.29
N LEU A 112 -21.94 -13.52 40.91
CA LEU A 112 -20.54 -13.85 40.69
C LEU A 112 -20.33 -14.46 39.30
N GLU A 113 -21.23 -15.34 38.85
CA GLU A 113 -21.22 -15.89 37.48
C GLU A 113 -21.45 -14.80 36.42
N LEU A 114 -22.42 -13.90 36.63
CA LEU A 114 -22.67 -12.75 35.76
C LEU A 114 -21.45 -11.84 35.64
N TRP A 115 -20.78 -11.58 36.76
CA TRP A 115 -19.51 -10.84 36.75
C TRP A 115 -18.43 -11.59 35.99
N ASP A 116 -18.28 -12.90 36.20
CA ASP A 116 -17.25 -13.69 35.52
C ASP A 116 -17.44 -13.71 33.99
N ARG A 117 -18.68 -13.91 33.54
CA ARG A 117 -19.06 -13.80 32.13
C ARG A 117 -18.80 -12.40 31.58
N LEU A 118 -19.17 -11.34 32.32
CA LEU A 118 -18.93 -9.97 31.89
C LEU A 118 -17.44 -9.68 31.73
N LYS A 119 -16.59 -10.19 32.65
CA LYS A 119 -15.13 -10.07 32.52
C LYS A 119 -14.66 -10.71 31.22
N ILE A 120 -14.96 -11.99 31.01
CA ILE A 120 -14.48 -12.76 29.86
C ILE A 120 -14.93 -12.09 28.55
N LEU A 121 -16.21 -11.75 28.43
CA LEU A 121 -16.75 -11.10 27.23
C LEU A 121 -16.14 -9.72 26.97
N SER A 122 -15.88 -8.93 28.01
CA SER A 122 -15.26 -7.60 27.84
C SER A 122 -13.83 -7.71 27.30
N PHE A 123 -13.04 -8.64 27.82
CA PHE A 123 -11.68 -8.88 27.31
C PHE A 123 -11.69 -9.47 25.90
N THR A 124 -12.55 -10.45 25.64
CA THR A 124 -12.72 -11.02 24.30
C THR A 124 -13.09 -9.93 23.30
N LYS A 125 -14.04 -9.05 23.64
CA LYS A 125 -14.44 -7.93 22.77
C LYS A 125 -13.28 -7.00 22.47
N LEU A 126 -12.46 -6.66 23.46
CA LEU A 126 -11.29 -5.81 23.27
C LEU A 126 -10.27 -6.44 22.32
N VAL A 127 -9.92 -7.71 22.53
CA VAL A 127 -8.92 -8.43 21.72
C VAL A 127 -9.42 -8.64 20.30
N VAL A 128 -10.69 -9.03 20.12
CA VAL A 128 -11.30 -9.20 18.80
C VAL A 128 -11.37 -7.87 18.06
N ALA A 129 -11.77 -6.78 18.73
CA ALA A 129 -11.78 -5.45 18.13
C ALA A 129 -10.38 -5.00 17.69
N LEU A 130 -9.38 -5.18 18.54
CA LEU A 130 -7.99 -4.83 18.22
C LEU A 130 -7.49 -5.59 16.98
N TRP A 131 -7.70 -6.91 16.96
CA TRP A 131 -7.28 -7.76 15.85
C TRP A 131 -8.01 -7.40 14.55
N ALA A 132 -9.33 -7.22 14.61
CA ALA A 132 -10.13 -6.93 13.43
C ALA A 132 -9.82 -5.55 12.82
N VAL A 133 -9.61 -4.52 13.66
CA VAL A 133 -9.18 -3.18 13.19
C VAL A 133 -7.82 -3.26 12.50
N THR A 134 -6.87 -4.00 13.09
CA THR A 134 -5.54 -4.21 12.51
C THR A 134 -5.65 -4.92 11.15
N MET A 135 -6.39 -6.03 11.08
CA MET A 135 -6.56 -6.82 9.85
C MET A 135 -7.23 -6.02 8.74
N VAL A 136 -8.35 -5.34 9.04
CA VAL A 136 -9.07 -4.53 8.05
C VAL A 136 -8.21 -3.40 7.53
N SER A 137 -7.43 -2.75 8.40
CA SER A 137 -6.53 -1.66 7.97
C SER A 137 -5.46 -2.14 6.98
N LEU A 138 -4.82 -3.29 7.24
CA LEU A 138 -3.79 -3.85 6.35
C LEU A 138 -4.42 -4.38 5.06
N TYR A 139 -5.56 -5.06 5.15
CA TYR A 139 -6.27 -5.60 4.00
C TYR A 139 -6.66 -4.50 3.00
N ILE A 140 -7.21 -3.37 3.48
CA ILE A 140 -7.57 -2.25 2.62
C ILE A 140 -6.35 -1.67 1.92
N ARG A 141 -5.21 -1.55 2.60
CA ARG A 141 -3.98 -1.06 1.97
C ARG A 141 -3.45 -2.01 0.90
N VAL A 142 -3.52 -3.33 1.13
CA VAL A 142 -3.18 -4.32 0.08
C VAL A 142 -4.09 -4.09 -1.14
N GLN A 143 -5.40 -4.08 -0.93
CA GLN A 143 -6.39 -3.93 -2.02
C GLN A 143 -6.20 -2.64 -2.81
N VAL A 144 -6.00 -1.51 -2.13
CA VAL A 144 -5.84 -0.21 -2.77
C VAL A 144 -4.49 -0.08 -3.46
N ASN A 145 -3.43 -0.72 -2.96
CA ASN A 145 -2.15 -0.78 -3.67
C ASN A 145 -2.22 -1.56 -4.98
N ILE A 146 -2.89 -2.73 -4.95
CA ILE A 146 -3.11 -3.54 -6.14
C ILE A 146 -3.94 -2.74 -7.17
N LEU A 147 -5.08 -2.18 -6.74
CA LEU A 147 -5.95 -1.39 -7.61
C LEU A 147 -5.26 -0.13 -8.14
N GLY A 148 -4.54 0.59 -7.28
CA GLY A 148 -3.83 1.81 -7.64
C GLY A 148 -2.71 1.58 -8.64
N ARG A 149 -2.07 0.40 -8.60
CA ARG A 149 -1.07 0.02 -9.60
C ARG A 149 -1.71 -0.29 -10.95
N HIS A 150 -2.84 -0.99 -10.97
CA HIS A 150 -3.61 -1.19 -12.19
C HIS A 150 -4.04 0.15 -12.81
N LEU A 151 -4.59 1.06 -12.01
CA LEU A 151 -4.98 2.39 -12.47
C LEU A 151 -3.79 3.20 -13.00
N TYR A 152 -2.62 3.10 -12.36
CA TYR A 152 -1.39 3.75 -12.83
C TYR A 152 -0.96 3.22 -14.19
N ILE A 153 -0.94 1.88 -14.38
CA ILE A 153 -0.57 1.24 -15.65
C ILE A 153 -1.56 1.65 -16.75
N ASP A 154 -2.86 1.68 -16.47
CA ASP A 154 -3.88 2.09 -17.45
C ASP A 154 -3.74 3.57 -17.83
N THR A 155 -3.43 4.43 -16.85
CA THR A 155 -3.17 5.86 -17.08
C THR A 155 -1.87 6.08 -17.87
N ALA A 156 -0.81 5.34 -17.56
CA ALA A 156 0.46 5.41 -18.27
C ALA A 156 0.35 4.89 -19.71
N ARG A 157 -0.47 3.87 -19.96
CA ARG A 157 -0.79 3.38 -21.32
C ARG A 157 -1.62 4.38 -22.12
N GLY A 158 -2.57 5.08 -21.50
CA GLY A 158 -3.38 6.11 -22.15
C GLY A 158 -2.63 7.42 -22.47
N LEU A 159 -1.62 7.77 -21.66
CA LEU A 159 -0.75 8.92 -21.91
C LEU A 159 0.41 8.59 -22.87
N GLY A 160 0.87 7.33 -22.89
CA GLY A 160 1.94 6.86 -23.79
C GLY A 160 1.55 6.73 -25.27
N SER A 161 0.26 6.86 -25.60
CA SER A 161 -0.26 6.84 -26.99
C SER A 161 -0.46 8.24 -27.59
N SER A 162 0.08 9.30 -26.97
CA SER A 162 -0.07 10.68 -27.45
C SER A 162 1.16 11.14 -28.24
N ASP A 163 1.32 10.64 -29.47
CA ASP A 163 2.11 11.30 -30.53
C ASP A 163 1.73 10.73 -31.91
N LEU A 164 0.65 11.26 -32.51
CA LEU A 164 0.59 11.87 -33.86
C LEU A 164 -0.88 12.13 -34.30
N PRO A 165 -1.17 13.31 -34.89
CA PRO A 165 -2.51 13.70 -35.37
C PRO A 165 -2.73 13.41 -36.88
N GLU A 166 -4.02 13.50 -37.28
CA GLU A 166 -4.59 13.52 -38.65
C GLU A 166 -4.65 12.18 -39.41
N ASP A 167 -5.78 11.48 -39.25
CA ASP A 167 -6.69 11.21 -40.38
C ASP A 167 -8.04 10.72 -39.82
N ALA A 168 -8.95 11.68 -39.66
CA ALA A 168 -10.36 11.40 -39.47
C ALA A 168 -10.97 11.10 -40.84
N ASP A 169 -10.93 9.84 -41.27
CA ASP A 169 -12.04 9.34 -42.09
C ASP A 169 -12.16 7.81 -42.03
N LEU A 170 -13.40 7.39 -41.72
CA LEU A 170 -13.93 6.04 -41.80
C LEU A 170 -13.36 5.04 -40.78
N ILE A 171 -13.83 5.15 -39.53
CA ILE A 171 -13.88 3.99 -38.63
C ILE A 171 -14.71 2.91 -39.35
N ASP A 172 -14.01 1.90 -39.84
CA ASP A 172 -14.58 0.75 -40.51
C ASP A 172 -15.52 0.04 -39.54
N ARG A 173 -16.68 -0.36 -40.04
CA ARG A 173 -17.71 -1.06 -39.25
C ARG A 173 -17.15 -2.36 -38.65
N ASP A 174 -16.10 -2.89 -39.27
CA ASP A 174 -15.32 -4.05 -38.83
C ASP A 174 -14.43 -3.77 -37.61
N ASP A 175 -13.87 -2.56 -37.48
CA ASP A 175 -13.07 -2.14 -36.31
C ASP A 175 -13.97 -1.81 -35.13
N GLN A 176 -15.15 -1.23 -35.38
CA GLN A 176 -16.16 -1.02 -34.35
C GLN A 176 -16.69 -2.37 -33.82
N GLN A 177 -16.82 -3.38 -34.67
CA GLN A 177 -17.27 -4.72 -34.31
C GLN A 177 -16.17 -5.54 -33.60
N LYS A 178 -14.89 -5.35 -33.96
CA LYS A 178 -13.73 -5.86 -33.20
C LYS A 178 -13.57 -5.14 -31.86
N PHE A 179 -13.85 -3.84 -31.79
CA PHE A 179 -13.86 -3.07 -30.55
C PHE A 179 -14.99 -3.52 -29.63
N LEU A 180 -16.21 -3.69 -30.15
CA LEU A 180 -17.34 -4.22 -29.37
C LEU A 180 -17.12 -5.68 -28.96
N ALA A 181 -16.54 -6.53 -29.82
CA ALA A 181 -16.20 -7.90 -29.47
C ALA A 181 -15.05 -8.00 -28.46
N SER A 182 -14.10 -7.07 -28.48
CA SER A 182 -13.03 -6.97 -27.48
C SER A 182 -13.53 -6.36 -26.17
N VAL A 183 -14.51 -5.45 -26.20
CA VAL A 183 -15.21 -4.97 -25.00
C VAL A 183 -16.07 -6.08 -24.39
N ASP A 184 -16.78 -6.89 -25.19
CA ASP A 184 -17.53 -8.06 -24.71
C ASP A 184 -16.60 -9.17 -24.21
N TYR A 185 -15.45 -9.38 -24.84
CA TYR A 185 -14.43 -10.31 -24.38
C TYR A 185 -13.77 -9.83 -23.09
N LEU A 186 -13.44 -8.54 -23.00
CA LEU A 186 -12.88 -7.91 -21.81
C LEU A 186 -13.89 -7.93 -20.67
N ALA A 187 -15.17 -7.67 -20.92
CA ALA A 187 -16.22 -7.68 -19.90
C ALA A 187 -16.56 -9.10 -19.41
N ASN A 188 -16.62 -10.08 -20.30
CA ASN A 188 -17.06 -11.45 -19.95
C ASN A 188 -15.91 -12.38 -19.54
N TYR A 189 -14.74 -12.25 -20.17
CA TYR A 189 -13.57 -13.11 -19.90
C TYR A 189 -12.41 -12.35 -19.29
N GLY A 190 -12.13 -11.13 -19.76
CA GLY A 190 -11.07 -10.28 -19.22
C GLY A 190 -11.30 -9.91 -17.76
N MET A 191 -12.51 -9.49 -17.38
CA MET A 191 -12.84 -9.15 -16.00
C MET A 191 -12.84 -10.38 -15.09
N GLN A 192 -13.31 -11.54 -15.55
CA GLN A 192 -13.27 -12.77 -14.75
C GLN A 192 -11.85 -13.31 -14.59
N ALA A 193 -11.03 -13.28 -15.65
CA ALA A 193 -9.62 -13.61 -15.57
C ALA A 193 -8.85 -12.60 -14.71
N MET A 194 -9.17 -11.32 -14.80
CA MET A 194 -8.58 -10.26 -13.97
C MET A 194 -9.00 -10.42 -12.50
N ILE A 195 -10.27 -10.71 -12.21
CA ILE A 195 -10.75 -11.02 -10.85
C ILE A 195 -10.04 -12.25 -10.31
N SER A 196 -9.92 -13.33 -11.10
CA SER A 196 -9.22 -14.55 -10.67
C SER A 196 -7.73 -14.32 -10.46
N ASN A 197 -7.07 -13.52 -11.30
CA ASN A 197 -5.65 -13.19 -11.18
C ASN A 197 -5.41 -12.24 -9.99
N VAL A 198 -6.29 -11.27 -9.78
CA VAL A 198 -6.27 -10.38 -8.60
C VAL A 198 -6.54 -11.18 -7.32
N GLN A 199 -7.43 -12.16 -7.35
CA GLN A 199 -7.68 -13.05 -6.21
C GLN A 199 -6.48 -13.96 -5.91
N ALA A 200 -5.83 -14.52 -6.93
CA ALA A 200 -4.63 -15.34 -6.76
C ALA A 200 -3.44 -14.51 -6.24
N ALA A 201 -3.23 -13.31 -6.81
CA ALA A 201 -2.19 -12.38 -6.36
C ALA A 201 -2.45 -11.89 -4.93
N ALA A 202 -3.71 -11.63 -4.57
CA ALA A 202 -4.09 -11.29 -3.20
C ALA A 202 -3.87 -12.47 -2.24
N ASP A 203 -4.22 -13.69 -2.63
CA ASP A 203 -4.02 -14.89 -1.80
C ASP A 203 -2.53 -15.22 -1.60
N GLU A 204 -1.69 -15.00 -2.61
CA GLU A 204 -0.23 -15.14 -2.50
C GLU A 204 0.38 -14.03 -1.63
N ALA A 205 -0.04 -12.78 -1.81
CA ALA A 205 0.40 -11.65 -0.99
C ALA A 205 0.01 -11.84 0.50
N LEU A 206 -1.17 -12.42 0.77
CA LEU A 206 -1.63 -12.73 2.14
C LEU A 206 -0.88 -13.92 2.77
N LYS A 207 -0.31 -14.82 1.96
CA LYS A 207 0.49 -15.98 2.43
C LYS A 207 1.98 -15.69 2.56
N GLY A 208 2.45 -14.54 2.07
CA GLY A 208 3.85 -14.12 2.15
C GLY A 208 4.35 -14.05 3.60
N ALA A 209 5.56 -14.56 3.84
CA ALA A 209 6.22 -14.47 5.14
C ALA A 209 6.39 -13.00 5.60
N GLU A 210 6.59 -12.10 4.63
CA GLU A 210 6.67 -10.65 4.87
C GLU A 210 5.34 -10.09 5.36
N TYR A 211 4.21 -10.41 4.73
CA TYR A 211 2.88 -9.98 5.19
C TYR A 211 2.58 -10.49 6.61
N THR A 212 2.91 -11.75 6.91
CA THR A 212 2.74 -12.32 8.26
C THR A 212 3.58 -11.56 9.30
N SER A 213 4.83 -11.21 8.96
CA SER A 213 5.69 -10.42 9.84
C SER A 213 5.17 -8.99 10.06
N VAL A 214 4.60 -8.37 9.01
CA VAL A 214 4.01 -7.04 9.05
C VAL A 214 2.73 -7.05 9.89
N VAL A 215 1.90 -8.09 9.77
CA VAL A 215 0.73 -8.33 10.62
C VAL A 215 1.14 -8.47 12.09
N ASP A 216 2.14 -9.30 12.38
CA ASP A 216 2.62 -9.51 13.76
C ASP A 216 3.20 -8.23 14.37
N MET A 217 4.00 -7.49 13.61
CA MET A 217 4.56 -6.19 14.03
C MET A 217 3.44 -5.17 14.27
N SER A 218 2.47 -5.09 13.36
CA SER A 218 1.32 -4.18 13.47
C SER A 218 0.45 -4.53 14.68
N PHE A 219 0.18 -5.82 14.91
CA PHE A 219 -0.59 -6.28 16.06
C PHE A 219 0.14 -5.98 17.36
N LYS A 220 1.45 -6.25 17.42
CA LYS A 220 2.27 -5.93 18.60
C LYS A 220 2.28 -4.43 18.89
N ALA A 221 2.48 -3.59 17.87
CA ALA A 221 2.43 -2.14 18.00
C ALA A 221 1.04 -1.65 18.43
N ALA A 222 -0.03 -2.27 17.92
CA ALA A 222 -1.40 -1.97 18.31
C ALA A 222 -1.66 -2.32 19.79
N VAL A 223 -1.14 -3.46 20.26
CA VAL A 223 -1.19 -3.85 21.69
C VAL A 223 -0.40 -2.87 22.55
N ASP A 224 0.81 -2.49 22.15
CA ASP A 224 1.64 -1.53 22.89
C ASP A 224 0.95 -0.15 22.97
N ALA A 225 0.37 0.32 21.85
CA ALA A 225 -0.39 1.56 21.79
C ALA A 225 -1.66 1.53 22.67
N LEU A 226 -2.37 0.39 22.70
CA LEU A 226 -3.51 0.16 23.59
C LEU A 226 -3.11 0.22 25.06
N ILE A 227 -1.96 -0.38 25.41
CA ILE A 227 -1.41 -0.36 26.76
C ILE A 227 -1.05 1.08 27.17
N ASP A 228 -0.44 1.84 26.27
CA ASP A 228 -0.12 3.25 26.54
C ASP A 228 -1.37 4.13 26.66
N GLU A 229 -2.41 3.87 25.87
CA GLU A 229 -3.70 4.56 26.03
C GLU A 229 -4.34 4.26 27.40
N MET A 230 -4.27 3.01 27.86
CA MET A 230 -4.68 2.64 29.23
C MET A 230 -3.88 3.39 30.30
N ARG A 231 -2.58 3.62 30.08
CA ARG A 231 -1.74 4.37 31.04
C ARG A 231 -2.14 5.84 31.11
N VAL A 232 -2.40 6.46 29.97
CA VAL A 232 -2.76 7.88 29.86
C VAL A 232 -4.12 8.15 30.50
N GLN A 233 -5.14 7.34 30.21
CA GLN A 233 -6.47 7.48 30.83
C GLN A 233 -6.45 7.21 32.35
N SER A 234 -5.46 6.47 32.84
CA SER A 234 -5.32 6.13 34.27
C SER A 234 -4.38 7.05 35.06
N GLY A 235 -3.92 8.17 34.50
CA GLY A 235 -3.02 9.09 35.20
C GLY A 235 -1.69 8.46 35.63
N GLY A 236 -1.19 7.47 34.87
CA GLY A 236 0.09 6.80 35.14
C GLY A 236 0.05 5.61 36.10
N SER A 237 -1.10 5.30 36.72
CA SER A 237 -1.22 4.22 37.71
C SER A 237 -1.71 2.88 37.12
N LEU A 238 -1.07 2.37 36.05
CA LEU A 238 -1.13 0.92 35.77
C LEU A 238 -0.08 0.23 36.64
N ILE A 239 -0.32 0.20 37.95
CA ILE A 239 0.52 -0.56 38.88
C ILE A 239 0.21 -2.03 38.62
N SER A 240 1.23 -2.79 38.20
CA SER A 240 1.20 -4.26 38.25
C SER A 240 0.55 -4.71 39.56
N GLY A 241 -0.61 -5.38 39.50
CA GLY A 241 -1.37 -5.80 40.70
C GLY A 241 -2.77 -5.20 40.91
N MET A 242 -3.33 -4.45 39.96
CA MET A 242 -4.73 -3.97 40.08
C MET A 242 -5.74 -5.14 40.10
N PRO A 243 -6.76 -5.14 41.00
CA PRO A 243 -7.80 -6.16 41.01
C PRO A 243 -8.58 -6.19 39.69
N LEU A 244 -8.75 -7.38 39.11
CA LEU A 244 -9.40 -7.60 37.81
C LEU A 244 -10.80 -6.96 37.72
N ALA A 245 -11.52 -6.87 38.85
CA ALA A 245 -12.82 -6.23 38.95
C ALA A 245 -12.82 -4.71 38.66
N LYS A 246 -11.69 -4.01 38.88
CA LYS A 246 -11.53 -2.58 38.53
C LYS A 246 -11.07 -2.37 37.09
N LEU A 247 -10.50 -3.40 36.47
CA LEU A 247 -10.01 -3.34 35.10
C LEU A 247 -11.14 -3.50 34.07
N VAL A 248 -12.15 -4.30 34.40
CA VAL A 248 -13.24 -4.65 33.47
C VAL A 248 -14.08 -3.45 33.03
N PRO A 249 -14.53 -2.54 33.92
CA PRO A 249 -15.23 -1.33 33.49
C PRO A 249 -14.38 -0.44 32.57
N ARG A 250 -13.05 -0.47 32.73
CA ARG A 250 -12.13 0.31 31.89
C ARG A 250 -11.95 -0.31 30.51
N VAL A 251 -11.82 -1.64 30.45
CA VAL A 251 -11.82 -2.40 29.18
C VAL A 251 -13.10 -2.13 28.40
N VAL A 252 -14.26 -2.11 29.08
CA VAL A 252 -15.54 -1.77 28.44
C VAL A 252 -15.56 -0.35 27.88
N GLN A 253 -14.98 0.62 28.59
CA GLN A 253 -14.91 2.02 28.14
C GLN A 253 -13.94 2.27 26.98
N MET A 254 -12.99 1.38 26.72
CA MET A 254 -12.03 1.52 25.61
C MET A 254 -12.56 0.99 24.28
N SER A 255 -13.48 0.02 24.31
CA SER A 255 -14.02 -0.59 23.09
C SER A 255 -14.58 0.44 22.08
N PRO A 256 -15.28 1.51 22.48
CA PRO A 256 -15.72 2.56 21.56
C PRO A 256 -14.58 3.37 20.94
N SER A 257 -13.49 3.63 21.69
CA SER A 257 -12.32 4.35 21.19
C SER A 257 -11.56 3.57 20.12
N LEU A 258 -11.51 2.24 20.25
CA LEU A 258 -10.91 1.34 19.24
C LEU A 258 -11.70 1.26 17.95
N LEU A 259 -13.01 1.51 18.03
CA LEU A 259 -13.93 1.43 16.90
C LEU A 259 -14.34 2.83 16.41
N ALA A 260 -13.69 3.87 16.92
CA ALA A 260 -13.87 5.25 16.49
C ALA A 260 -13.37 5.45 15.06
N GLU A 261 -13.75 6.59 14.45
CA GLU A 261 -13.31 6.96 13.11
C GLU A 261 -11.78 6.87 12.95
N PRO A 262 -11.28 6.44 11.78
CA PRO A 262 -9.85 6.18 11.57
C PRO A 262 -8.96 7.39 11.83
N SER A 263 -9.48 8.59 11.59
CA SER A 263 -8.79 9.87 11.82
C SER A 263 -8.44 10.07 13.31
N ASN A 264 -9.28 9.59 14.22
CA ASN A 264 -9.10 9.70 15.66
C ASN A 264 -8.56 8.41 16.29
N ASN A 265 -8.42 7.34 15.50
CA ASN A 265 -7.99 6.04 15.98
C ASN A 265 -6.47 5.95 16.07
N ARG A 266 -5.95 5.99 17.31
CA ARG A 266 -4.52 6.02 17.58
C ARG A 266 -3.80 4.74 17.12
N ILE A 267 -4.46 3.59 17.12
CA ILE A 267 -3.87 2.33 16.64
C ILE A 267 -3.65 2.38 15.13
N ILE A 268 -4.64 2.86 14.38
CA ILE A 268 -4.51 3.04 12.93
C ILE A 268 -3.38 4.02 12.61
N GLN A 269 -3.27 5.13 13.36
CA GLN A 269 -2.18 6.08 13.21
C GLN A 269 -0.81 5.44 13.49
N VAL A 270 -0.68 4.66 14.57
CA VAL A 270 0.57 3.96 14.89
C VAL A 270 0.95 3.00 13.77
N ILE A 271 0.02 2.17 13.27
CA ILE A 271 0.27 1.24 12.16
C ILE A 271 0.69 1.98 10.87
N ARG A 272 0.22 3.22 10.64
CA ARG A 272 0.68 4.07 9.52
C ARG A 272 2.13 4.49 9.66
N THR A 273 2.58 4.74 10.89
CA THR A 273 3.93 5.27 11.14
C THR A 273 5.02 4.20 11.24
N ILE A 274 4.66 2.91 11.13
CA ILE A 274 5.64 1.81 11.18
C ILE A 274 6.39 1.77 9.84
N PRO A 275 7.72 2.02 9.83
CA PRO A 275 8.50 2.06 8.58
C PRO A 275 8.46 0.76 7.79
N GLU A 276 8.41 -0.39 8.48
CA GLU A 276 8.34 -1.71 7.86
C GLU A 276 7.02 -1.93 7.12
N VAL A 277 5.91 -1.37 7.66
CA VAL A 277 4.59 -1.42 7.01
C VAL A 277 4.60 -0.58 5.76
N GLU A 278 5.15 0.63 5.83
CA GLU A 278 5.28 1.53 4.67
C GLU A 278 6.16 0.92 3.58
N LEU A 279 7.34 0.41 3.95
CA LEU A 279 8.28 -0.23 3.04
C LEU A 279 7.65 -1.45 2.33
N PHE A 280 6.95 -2.31 3.08
CA PHE A 280 6.26 -3.46 2.49
C PHE A 280 5.24 -3.02 1.43
N PHE A 281 4.43 -2.01 1.72
CA PHE A 281 3.42 -1.52 0.77
C PHE A 281 4.04 -0.80 -0.43
N THR A 282 5.14 -0.08 -0.25
CA THR A 282 5.90 0.51 -1.37
C THR A 282 6.51 -0.57 -2.25
N LEU A 283 7.10 -1.62 -1.68
CA LEU A 283 7.65 -2.75 -2.43
C LEU A 283 6.55 -3.54 -3.16
N LEU A 284 5.43 -3.80 -2.49
CA LEU A 284 4.25 -4.42 -3.11
C LEU A 284 3.78 -3.60 -4.31
N TYR A 285 3.67 -2.28 -4.14
CA TYR A 285 3.26 -1.38 -5.21
C TYR A 285 4.27 -1.38 -6.37
N ALA A 286 5.58 -1.41 -6.09
CA ALA A 286 6.65 -1.36 -7.08
C ALA A 286 6.84 -2.67 -7.87
N ASN A 287 6.78 -3.83 -7.20
CA ASN A 287 7.15 -5.14 -7.77
C ASN A 287 6.05 -5.80 -8.61
N MET A 288 4.82 -5.27 -8.62
CA MET A 288 3.73 -5.81 -9.45
C MET A 288 3.91 -5.58 -10.98
N SER A 289 5.08 -5.16 -11.47
CA SER A 289 5.36 -4.96 -12.91
C SER A 289 5.82 -6.20 -13.67
N ASP A 290 6.35 -7.22 -12.99
CA ASP A 290 7.25 -8.18 -13.66
C ASP A 290 6.61 -9.54 -13.96
N SER A 291 5.27 -9.62 -14.01
CA SER A 291 4.52 -10.88 -14.23
C SER A 291 3.64 -10.83 -15.47
#